data_AF-A0A969XC73-F1
#
_entry.id   AF-A0A969XC73-F1
#
_cell.length_a   1.000
_cell.length_b   1.000
_cell.length_c   1.000
_cell.angle_alpha   90.00
_cell.angle_beta   90.00
_cell.angle_gamma   90.00
#
_symmetry.space_group_name_H-M   'P 1'
#
loop_
_entity.id
_entity.type
_entity.pdbx_description
1 polymer ?
#
loop_
_entity_poly.entity_id
_entity_poly.type
_entity_poly.pdbx_seq_one_letter_code
_entity_poly.pdbx_strand_id
1 'polypeptide(L)' 'MPRLMEVTAYRKARFEGSVPSVQQLKKWIDQGVVVGEVKGGVYFVDLAAELLGSDDPLLQEMMRVS' A
#
# COMPACT_ATOMS: atom_id res chain seq x y z
N MET A 1 -5.04 2.25 -15.64
CA MET A 1 -5.47 3.41 -14.82
C MET A 1 -4.84 3.26 -13.45
N PRO A 2 -4.02 4.21 -12.98
CA PRO A 2 -3.46 4.14 -11.63
C PRO A 2 -4.61 4.18 -10.62
N ARG A 3 -4.70 3.18 -9.76
CA ARG A 3 -5.77 3.06 -8.77
C ARG A 3 -5.22 3.58 -7.45
N LEU A 4 -5.39 4.88 -7.24
CA LEU A 4 -5.07 5.55 -5.99
C LEU A 4 -6.15 5.21 -4.95
N MET A 5 -5.72 4.66 -3.83
CA MET A 5 -6.60 4.33 -2.70
C MET A 5 -6.12 5.04 -1.46
N GLU A 6 -7.02 5.65 -0.70
CA GLU A 6 -6.64 6.29 0.56
C GLU A 6 -5.98 5.26 1.49
N VAL A 7 -4.88 5.64 2.17
CA VAL A 7 -4.12 4.74 3.07
C VAL A 7 -5.02 4.02 4.08
N THR A 8 -6.05 4.71 4.58
CA THR A 8 -7.00 4.16 5.57
C THR A 8 -7.89 3.06 4.95
N ALA A 9 -8.36 3.28 3.72
CA ALA A 9 -9.11 2.31 2.94
C ALA A 9 -8.21 1.14 2.50
N TYR A 10 -6.99 1.43 2.06
CA TYR A 10 -5.99 0.43 1.72
C TYR A 10 -5.69 -0.47 2.91
N ARG A 11 -5.48 0.10 4.10
CA ARG A 11 -5.27 -0.68 5.32
C ARG A 11 -6.43 -1.61 5.61
N LYS A 12 -7.66 -1.12 5.49
CA LYS A 12 -8.85 -1.96 5.71
C LYS A 12 -8.94 -3.09 4.69
N ALA A 13 -8.69 -2.80 3.42
CA ALA A 13 -8.76 -3.78 2.34
C ALA A 13 -7.62 -4.82 2.37
N ARG A 14 -6.40 -4.41 2.73
CA ARG A 14 -5.19 -5.24 2.69
C ARG A 14 -4.94 -5.97 4.01
N PHE A 15 -5.21 -5.32 5.14
CA PHE A 15 -4.82 -5.81 6.45
C PHE A 15 -5.99 -6.12 7.38
N GLU A 16 -7.25 -5.79 7.06
CA GLU A 16 -8.47 -6.17 7.78
C GLU A 16 -8.32 -6.34 9.33
N GLY A 17 -7.71 -5.35 9.99
CA GLY A 17 -7.48 -5.35 11.45
C GLY A 17 -6.08 -5.74 11.92
N SER A 18 -5.22 -6.27 11.06
CA SER A 18 -3.80 -6.57 11.30
C SER A 18 -2.88 -5.34 11.15
N VAL A 19 -1.67 -5.49 11.67
CA VAL A 19 -0.53 -4.59 11.43
C VAL A 19 -0.11 -4.65 9.95
N PRO A 20 0.35 -3.53 9.37
CA PRO A 20 0.81 -2.28 10.00
C PRO A 20 -0.28 -1.22 10.27
N SER A 21 0.02 -0.27 11.15
CA SER A 21 -0.86 0.88 11.47
C SER A 21 -0.88 1.89 10.32
N VAL A 22 -1.92 2.75 10.28
CA VAL A 22 -2.01 3.85 9.29
C VAL A 22 -0.77 4.75 9.33
N GLN A 23 -0.21 5.02 10.51
CA GLN A 23 1.00 5.84 10.64
C GLN A 23 2.23 5.15 10.05
N GLN A 24 2.33 3.84 10.20
CA GLN A 24 3.42 3.06 9.61
C GLN A 24 3.33 3.07 8.08
N LEU A 25 2.12 2.93 7.53
CA LEU A 25 1.88 3.03 6.08
C LEU A 25 2.27 4.41 5.53
N LYS A 26 1.91 5.49 6.25
CA LYS A 26 2.35 6.85 5.89
C LYS A 26 3.88 6.96 5.88
N LYS A 27 4.54 6.44 6.92
CA LYS A 27 6.00 6.38 6.99
C LYS A 27 6.61 5.62 5.80
N TRP A 28 6.01 4.50 5.39
CA TRP A 28 6.51 3.74 4.25
C TRP A 28 6.34 4.49 2.92
N ILE A 29 5.26 5.25 2.76
CA ILE A 29 5.10 6.15 1.61
C ILE A 29 6.18 7.23 1.65
N ASP A 30 6.41 7.86 2.80
CA ASP A 30 7.46 8.89 2.96
C ASP A 30 8.87 8.33 2.75
N GLN A 31 9.10 7.08 3.12
CA GLN A 31 10.37 6.36 2.93
C GLN A 31 10.55 5.80 1.51
N GLY A 32 9.54 5.89 0.65
CA GLY A 32 9.55 5.31 -0.70
C GLY A 32 9.47 3.77 -0.73
N VAL A 33 9.10 3.14 0.39
CA VAL A 33 8.88 1.68 0.50
C VAL A 33 7.55 1.30 -0.12
N VAL A 34 6.52 2.14 0.05
CA VAL A 34 5.20 1.97 -0.58
C VAL A 34 5.04 3.08 -1.61
N VAL A 35 4.70 2.70 -2.85
CA VAL A 35 4.42 3.70 -3.89
C VAL A 35 3.08 4.37 -3.58
N GLY A 36 3.14 5.65 -3.25
CA GLY A 36 1.97 6.44 -2.88
C GLY A 36 2.17 7.92 -3.17
N GLU A 37 1.05 8.65 -3.25
CA GLU A 37 1.02 10.09 -3.43
C GLU A 37 0.42 10.78 -2.20
N VAL A 38 0.96 11.94 -1.85
CA VAL A 38 0.36 12.85 -0.85
C VAL A 38 -0.31 14.01 -1.56
N LYS A 39 -1.63 14.10 -1.45
CA LYS A 39 -2.44 15.17 -2.06
C LYS A 39 -3.18 15.92 -0.97
N GLY A 40 -2.84 17.21 -0.78
CA GLY A 40 -3.51 18.08 0.19
C GLY A 40 -3.43 17.59 1.64
N GLY A 41 -2.37 16.89 2.03
CA GLY A 41 -2.20 16.30 3.37
C GLY A 41 -2.85 14.92 3.55
N VAL A 42 -3.51 14.39 2.53
CA VAL A 42 -4.08 13.04 2.51
C VAL A 42 -3.15 12.10 1.76
N TYR A 43 -2.92 10.92 2.32
CA TYR A 43 -2.01 9.91 1.78
C TYR A 43 -2.79 8.88 0.98
N PHE A 44 -2.37 8.65 -0.25
CA PHE A 44 -2.94 7.69 -1.18
C PHE A 44 -1.87 6.67 -1.55
N VAL A 45 -2.22 5.39 -1.55
CA VAL A 45 -1.41 4.28 -2.04
C VAL A 45 -1.76 4.05 -3.51
N ASP A 46 -0.75 3.98 -4.37
CA ASP A 46 -0.95 3.55 -5.75
C ASP A 46 -0.90 2.03 -5.80
N LEU A 47 -2.08 1.40 -5.84
CA LEU A 47 -2.20 -0.06 -5.86
C LEU A 47 -1.59 -0.68 -7.13
N ALA A 48 -1.57 0.05 -8.24
CA ALA A 48 -1.02 -0.46 -9.49
C ALA A 48 0.52 -0.46 -9.42
N ALA A 49 1.10 0.60 -8.86
CA ALA A 49 2.55 0.69 -8.70
C ALA A 49 3.08 -0.18 -7.55
N GLU A 50 2.31 -0.38 -6.48
CA GLU A 50 2.64 -1.36 -5.44
C GLU A 50 2.62 -2.80 -5.99
N LEU A 51 1.75 -3.11 -6.97
CA LEU A 51 1.77 -4.41 -7.66
C LEU A 51 2.98 -4.59 -8.59
N LEU A 52 3.45 -3.50 -9.20
CA LEU A 52 4.49 -3.51 -10.24
C LEU A 52 5.91 -3.30 -9.70
N GLY A 53 6.05 -2.62 -8.57
CA GLY A 53 7.34 -2.25 -7.98
C GLY A 53 7.77 -3.09 -6.78
N SER A 54 6.99 -4.10 -6.40
CA SER A 54 7.21 -4.84 -5.18
C SER A 54 7.87 -6.20 -5.44
N ASP A 55 9.15 -6.29 -5.09
CA ASP A 55 9.89 -7.55 -4.87
C ASP A 55 9.60 -8.08 -3.44
N ASP A 56 8.38 -7.83 -2.94
CA ASP A 56 7.99 -8.17 -1.59
C ASP A 56 7.53 -9.64 -1.55
N PRO A 57 8.25 -10.51 -0.83
CA PRO A 57 7.97 -11.94 -0.81
C PRO A 57 6.58 -12.26 -0.28
N LEU A 58 5.97 -11.38 0.52
CA LEU A 58 4.60 -11.56 1.01
C LEU A 58 3.54 -11.31 -0.08
N LEU A 59 3.79 -10.38 -1.00
CA LEU A 59 2.95 -10.13 -2.17
C LEU A 59 3.08 -11.27 -3.20
N GLN A 60 4.29 -11.79 -3.39
CA GLN A 60 4.53 -12.95 -4.27
C GLN A 60 3.87 -14.23 -3.74
N GLU A 61 3.92 -14.48 -2.43
CA GLU A 61 3.26 -15.65 -1.82
C GLU A 61 1.74 -15.61 -1.99
N MET A 62 1.13 -14.42 -1.93
CA MET A 62 -0.31 -14.26 -2.18
C MET A 62 -0.72 -14.46 -3.64
N MET A 63 0.19 -14.30 -4.61
CA MET A 63 -0.06 -14.62 -6.03
C MET A 63 0.17 -16.10 -6.37
N ARG A 64 0.79 -16.87 -5.48
CA ARG A 64 1.14 -18.28 -5.71
C ARG A 64 0.02 -19.26 -5.40
N VAL A 65 -1.03 -18.81 -4.70
CA VAL A 65 -2.22 -19.62 -4.43
C VAL A 65 -3.24 -19.36 -5.54
N SER A 66 -3.03 -20.00 -6.68
CA SER A 66 -4.04 -20.19 -7.72
C SER A 66 -3.97 -21.61 -8.28
#